data_AF-A0A5B0QKT4-F1
#
_entry.id   AF-A0A5B0QKT4-F1
#
_cell.length_a   1.000
_cell.length_b   1.000
_cell.length_c   1.000
_cell.angle_alpha   90.00
_cell.angle_beta   90.00
_cell.angle_gamma   90.00
#
_symmetry.space_group_name_H-M   'P 1'
#
loop_
_entity.id
_entity.type
_entity.pdbx_description
1 polymer ?
#
loop_
_entity_poly.entity_id
_entity_poly.type
_entity_poly.pdbx_seq_one_letter_code
_entity_poly.pdbx_strand_id
1 'polypeptide(L)' 'MANTTAKGALSIHGTNPQFLIDKVLRSRIYESEYWKESCFGLTAESIIDKTCLRAQLSGLDLHR' A
#
# COMPACT_ATOMS: atom_id res chain seq x y z
N MET A 1 -12.14 3.34 11.78
CA MET A 1 -10.67 3.22 11.89
C MET A 1 -10.09 3.22 10.48
N ALA A 2 -9.18 4.15 10.17
CA ALA A 2 -8.78 4.44 8.78
C ALA A 2 -8.00 3.29 8.10
N ASN A 3 -7.24 2.50 8.85
CA ASN A 3 -6.37 1.44 8.30
C ASN A 3 -7.04 0.05 8.31
N THR A 4 -8.37 -0.02 8.22
CA THR A 4 -9.10 -1.30 8.20
C THR A 4 -9.26 -1.82 6.78
N THR A 5 -9.34 -3.13 6.63
CA THR A 5 -9.53 -3.75 5.31
C THR A 5 -10.86 -3.33 4.72
N ALA A 6 -10.87 -2.97 3.44
CA ALA A 6 -12.08 -2.57 2.73
C ALA A 6 -13.18 -3.63 2.86
N LYS A 7 -14.44 -3.19 2.99
CA LYS A 7 -15.60 -4.08 3.05
C LYS A 7 -15.74 -4.80 1.72
N GLY A 8 -15.82 -6.14 1.76
CA GLY A 8 -15.88 -6.98 0.56
C GLY A 8 -14.52 -7.41 0.00
N ALA A 9 -13.41 -7.06 0.66
CA ALA A 9 -12.11 -7.62 0.30
C ALA A 9 -12.12 -9.15 0.48
N LEU A 10 -11.57 -9.85 -0.52
CA LEU A 10 -11.43 -11.30 -0.47
C LEU A 10 -10.45 -11.70 0.63
N SER A 11 -10.74 -12.81 1.28
CA SER A 11 -9.77 -13.47 2.15
C SER A 11 -8.69 -14.12 1.29
N ILE A 12 -7.42 -13.91 1.67
CA ILE A 12 -6.27 -14.50 1.00
C ILE A 12 -5.60 -15.43 2.00
N HIS A 13 -5.30 -16.67 1.58
CA HIS A 13 -4.81 -17.73 2.45
C HIS A 13 -5.70 -17.98 3.70
N GLY A 14 -7.02 -17.81 3.57
CA GLY A 14 -7.97 -18.02 4.68
C GLY A 14 -7.90 -16.99 5.81
N THR A 15 -7.18 -15.88 5.61
CA THR A 15 -7.07 -14.79 6.58
C THR A 15 -7.39 -13.44 5.94
N ASN A 16 -7.41 -12.39 6.76
CA ASN A 16 -7.48 -11.02 6.27
C ASN A 16 -6.21 -10.73 5.45
N PRO A 17 -6.31 -10.22 4.22
CA PRO A 17 -5.14 -9.97 3.37
C PRO A 17 -4.07 -9.07 4.02
N GLN A 18 -4.45 -8.16 4.94
CA GLN A 18 -3.46 -7.36 5.67
C GLN A 18 -2.58 -8.21 6.61
N PHE A 19 -3.08 -9.33 7.11
CA PHE A 19 -2.38 -10.16 8.11
C PHE A 19 -1.27 -11.02 7.52
N LEU A 20 -1.09 -10.99 6.20
CA LEU A 20 0.09 -11.55 5.54
C LEU A 20 1.38 -10.81 5.96
N ILE A 21 1.25 -9.58 6.45
CA ILE A 21 2.34 -8.80 7.01
C ILE A 21 2.24 -8.83 8.54
N ASP A 22 3.38 -9.08 9.18
CA ASP A 22 3.49 -9.11 10.64
C ASP A 22 2.95 -7.83 11.30
N LYS A 23 2.39 -7.98 12.49
CA LYS A 23 1.77 -6.87 13.25
C LYS A 23 2.75 -5.72 13.48
N VAL A 24 4.00 -6.01 13.86
CA VAL A 24 5.00 -4.96 14.15
C VAL A 24 5.34 -4.18 12.89
N LEU A 25 5.49 -4.87 11.76
CA LEU A 25 5.77 -4.24 10.48
C LEU A 25 4.61 -3.37 10.01
N ARG A 26 3.36 -3.84 10.16
CA ARG A 26 2.18 -3.02 9.82
C ARG A 26 2.10 -1.74 10.65
N SER A 27 2.37 -1.81 11.94
CA SER A 27 2.43 -0.60 12.77
C SER A 27 3.48 0.39 12.25
N ARG A 28 4.69 -0.08 11.92
CA ARG A 28 5.74 0.77 11.34
C ARG A 28 5.34 1.38 10.00
N ILE A 29 4.64 0.62 9.14
CA ILE A 29 4.11 1.13 7.87
C ILE A 29 3.11 2.25 8.14
N TYR A 30 2.14 2.04 9.04
CA TYR A 30 1.12 3.05 9.37
C TYR A 30 1.70 4.32 10.03
N GLU A 31 2.83 4.18 10.72
CA GLU A 31 3.52 5.31 11.36
C GLU A 31 4.41 6.10 10.40
N SER A 32 4.81 5.51 9.27
CA SER A 32 5.66 6.17 8.28
C SER A 32 5.02 7.43 7.70
N GLU A 33 5.86 8.43 7.43
CA GLU A 33 5.44 9.71 6.82
C GLU A 33 4.76 9.48 5.47
N TYR A 34 5.34 8.62 4.63
CA TYR A 34 4.77 8.25 3.34
C TYR A 34 3.34 7.70 3.46
N TRP A 35 3.06 6.84 4.45
CA TRP A 35 1.71 6.32 4.64
C TRP A 35 0.70 7.42 5.01
N LYS A 36 1.09 8.31 5.92
CA LYS A 36 0.22 9.39 6.42
C LYS A 36 -0.06 10.45 5.36
N GLU A 37 0.93 10.80 4.54
CA GLU A 37 0.81 11.88 3.55
C GLU A 37 0.33 11.39 2.19
N SER A 38 0.81 10.23 1.74
CA SER A 38 0.62 9.76 0.37
C SER A 38 -0.34 8.57 0.23
N CYS A 39 -0.63 7.83 1.31
CA CYS A 39 -1.52 6.67 1.24
C CYS A 39 -2.90 6.91 1.85
N PHE A 40 -3.20 8.12 2.35
CA PHE A 40 -4.53 8.44 2.85
C PHE A 40 -5.55 8.51 1.70
N GLY A 41 -6.58 7.65 1.74
CA GLY A 41 -7.62 7.61 0.72
C GLY A 41 -7.19 7.04 -0.64
N LEU A 42 -6.06 6.33 -0.68
CA LEU A 42 -5.53 5.75 -1.92
C LEU A 42 -6.50 4.71 -2.51
N THR A 43 -6.72 4.79 -3.82
CA THR A 43 -7.60 3.89 -4.59
C THR A 43 -6.78 2.97 -5.50
N ALA A 44 -7.41 1.92 -6.02
CA ALA A 44 -6.77 1.01 -6.97
C ALA A 44 -6.33 1.70 -8.29
N GLU A 45 -6.93 2.83 -8.65
CA GLU A 45 -6.54 3.61 -9.82
C GLU A 45 -5.33 4.51 -9.50
N SER A 46 -5.42 5.28 -8.41
CA SER A 46 -4.39 6.25 -8.02
C SER A 46 -3.08 5.63 -7.49
N ILE A 47 -3.08 4.34 -7.14
CA ILE A 47 -1.85 3.63 -6.76
C ILE A 47 -0.85 3.57 -7.92
N ILE A 48 -1.33 3.46 -9.16
CA ILE A 48 -0.47 3.38 -10.34
C ILE A 48 0.36 4.65 -10.47
N ASP A 49 -0.26 5.82 -10.32
CA ASP A 49 0.42 7.11 -10.41
C ASP A 49 1.54 7.25 -9.36
N LYS A 50 1.28 6.80 -8.13
CA LYS A 50 2.27 6.81 -7.04
C LYS A 50 3.42 5.86 -7.29
N THR A 51 3.15 4.69 -7.86
CA THR A 51 4.19 3.69 -8.17
C THR A 51 5.03 4.08 -9.39
N CYS A 52 4.40 4.61 -10.44
CA CYS A 52 5.07 5.04 -11.67
C CYS A 52 6.03 6.20 -11.38
N LEU A 53 5.58 7.21 -10.65
CA LEU A 53 6.42 8.35 -10.25
C LEU A 53 7.63 7.91 -9.41
N ARG A 54 7.44 6.94 -8.51
CA ARG A 54 8.53 6.41 -7.70
C ARG A 54 9.50 5.53 -8.50
N ALA A 55 9.01 4.76 -9.47
CA ALA A 55 9.83 3.96 -10.37
C ALA A 55 10.73 4.85 -11.25
N GLN A 56 10.17 5.94 -11.81
CA GLN A 56 10.91 6.94 -12.58
C GLN A 56 12.03 7.59 -11.76
N LEU A 57 11.74 7.98 -10.51
CA LEU A 57 12.75 8.57 -9.62
C LEU A 57 13.86 7.58 -9.25
N SER A 58 13.57 6.27 -9.21
CA SER A 58 14.56 5.22 -8.96
C SER A 58 15.38 4.81 -10.19
N GLY A 59 15.19 5.46 -11.36
CA GLY A 59 15.98 5.19 -12.57
C GLY A 59 15.70 3.84 -13.22
N LEU A 60 14.62 3.16 -12.86
CA LEU A 60 14.15 1.97 -13.56
C LEU A 60 13.38 2.42 -14.81
N ASP A 61 14.13 2.76 -15.85
CA ASP A 61 13.60 2.96 -17.19
C ASP A 61 12.93 1.66 -17.66
N LEU A 62 11.59 1.64 -17.66
CA LEU A 62 10.75 0.57 -18.21
C LEU A 62 10.75 0.55 -19.77
N HIS A 63 11.73 1.20 -20.40
CA HIS A 63 11.89 1.31 -21.85
C HIS A 63 13.14 0.58 -22.38
N ARG A 64 13.63 -0.45 -21.67
CA ARG A 64 14.61 -1.39 -22.21
C ARG A 64 14.24 -2.85 -21.92
#